data_AF-A0A2N0V8F7-F1
#
_entry.id   AF-A0A2N0V8F7-F1
#
_cell.length_a   1.000
_cell.length_b   1.000
_cell.length_c   1.000
_cell.angle_alpha   90.00
_cell.angle_beta   90.00
_cell.angle_gamma   90.00
#
_symmetry.space_group_name_H-M   'P 1'
#
loop_
_entity.id
_entity.type
_entity.pdbx_description
1 polymer ?
#
loop_
_entity_poly.entity_id
_entity_poly.type
_entity_poly.pdbx_seq_one_letter_code
_entity_poly.pdbx_strand_id
1 'polypeptide(L)'
;MRGLSVILLTLFPVLGQAEVMDKEFSLVAVLLWGLIGALLVFLAARLKPLLLFILVPAIGLFFFGHLSELIDPYVGPAMAAEAGQFYVFISWAAPAMVLVSGGVGFAIRRRNVKANT
;
A
#
# COMPACT_ATOMS: atom_id res chain seq x y z
N MET A 1 -30.35 11.39 28.34
CA MET A 1 -29.11 10.58 28.44
C MET A 1 -28.28 10.58 27.15
N ARG A 2 -28.85 10.45 25.94
CA ARG A 2 -28.08 10.41 24.67
C ARG A 2 -27.24 11.69 24.38
N GLY A 3 -27.76 12.88 24.70
CA GLY A 3 -27.06 14.15 24.41
C GLY A 3 -25.80 14.37 25.24
N LEU A 4 -25.81 13.97 26.52
CA LEU A 4 -24.65 14.11 27.42
C LEU A 4 -23.50 13.20 26.96
N SER A 5 -23.82 11.97 26.53
CA SER A 5 -22.85 11.01 26.01
C SER A 5 -22.17 11.50 24.72
N VAL A 6 -22.93 12.11 23.81
CA VAL A 6 -22.37 12.69 22.58
C VAL A 6 -21.45 13.87 22.90
N ILE A 7 -21.87 14.77 23.79
CA ILE A 7 -21.05 15.91 24.22
C ILE A 7 -19.74 15.44 24.86
N LEU A 8 -19.80 14.44 25.76
CA LEU A 8 -18.63 13.88 26.41
C LEU A 8 -17.67 13.19 25.43
N LEU A 9 -18.19 12.43 24.45
CA LEU A 9 -17.36 11.82 23.40
C LEU A 9 -16.71 12.86 22.47
N THR A 10 -17.41 13.97 22.18
CA THR A 10 -16.83 15.05 21.36
C THR A 10 -15.79 15.89 22.09
N LEU A 11 -15.96 16.10 23.40
CA LEU A 11 -15.02 16.88 24.21
C LEU A 11 -13.80 16.06 24.66
N PHE A 12 -13.96 14.74 24.74
CA PHE A 12 -12.90 13.81 25.16
C PHE A 12 -12.84 12.61 24.20
N PRO A 13 -12.34 12.81 22.97
CA PRO A 13 -12.24 11.73 21.98
C PRO A 13 -11.38 10.55 22.46
N VAL A 14 -10.49 10.77 23.43
CA VAL A 14 -9.71 9.73 24.14
C VAL A 14 -10.58 8.69 24.86
N LEU A 15 -11.83 9.02 25.20
CA LEU A 15 -12.79 8.07 25.78
C LEU A 15 -13.36 7.10 24.73
N GLY A 16 -13.25 7.44 23.45
CA GLY A 16 -13.48 6.51 22.36
C GLY A 16 -12.27 5.59 22.21
N GLN A 17 -12.40 4.34 22.63
CA GLN A 17 -11.43 3.28 22.33
C GLN A 17 -11.58 2.86 20.87
N ALA A 18 -11.18 3.71 19.93
CA ALA A 18 -11.01 3.31 18.54
C ALA A 18 -9.62 2.66 18.42
N GLU A 19 -9.58 1.41 17.98
CA GLU A 19 -8.30 0.74 17.71
C GLU A 19 -7.64 1.39 16.49
N VAL A 20 -6.29 1.41 16.44
CA VAL A 20 -5.62 2.09 15.33
C VAL A 20 -5.89 1.34 14.04
N MET A 21 -5.95 0.00 14.09
CA MET A 21 -6.19 -0.80 12.89
C MET A 21 -7.64 -0.74 12.38
N ASP A 22 -8.60 -0.19 13.13
CA ASP A 22 -9.99 -0.05 12.68
C ASP A 22 -10.13 0.83 11.42
N LYS A 23 -9.21 1.79 11.24
CA LYS A 23 -9.16 2.69 10.08
C LYS A 23 -8.16 2.28 9.01
N GLU A 24 -7.29 1.31 9.30
CA GLU A 24 -6.16 0.95 8.44
C GLU A 24 -6.49 -0.21 7.51
N PHE A 25 -5.74 -0.34 6.42
CA PHE A 25 -5.88 -1.48 5.54
C PHE A 25 -5.41 -2.76 6.22
N SER A 26 -6.20 -3.83 6.10
CA SER A 26 -5.80 -5.14 6.60
C SER A 26 -4.56 -5.67 5.87
N LEU A 27 -3.80 -6.57 6.51
CA LEU A 27 -2.63 -7.20 5.90
C LEU A 27 -2.95 -7.85 4.54
N VAL A 28 -4.09 -8.51 4.46
CA VAL A 28 -4.57 -9.18 3.24
C VAL A 28 -4.83 -8.15 2.14
N ALA A 29 -5.41 -7.00 2.47
CA ALA A 29 -5.63 -5.93 1.50
C ALA A 29 -4.29 -5.39 0.96
N VAL A 30 -3.32 -5.11 1.83
CA VAL A 30 -1.97 -4.65 1.43
C VAL A 30 -1.30 -5.66 0.51
N LEU A 31 -1.38 -6.96 0.83
CA LEU A 31 -0.85 -8.04 -0.02
C LEU A 31 -1.53 -8.10 -1.38
N LEU A 32 -2.86 -8.01 -1.44
CA LEU A 32 -3.60 -8.05 -2.69
C LEU A 32 -3.24 -6.86 -3.58
N TRP A 33 -3.17 -5.65 -3.02
CA TRP A 33 -2.71 -4.46 -3.75
C TRP A 33 -1.28 -4.64 -4.28
N GLY A 34 -0.37 -5.20 -3.48
CA GLY A 34 0.99 -5.50 -3.91
C GLY A 34 1.07 -6.53 -5.03
N LEU A 35 0.37 -7.66 -4.91
CA LEU A 35 0.40 -8.76 -5.87
C LEU A 35 -0.29 -8.39 -7.19
N ILE A 36 -1.50 -7.81 -7.12
CA ILE A 36 -2.24 -7.35 -8.29
C ILE A 36 -1.46 -6.23 -8.96
N GLY A 37 -0.96 -5.26 -8.19
CA GLY A 37 -0.14 -4.18 -8.71
C GLY A 37 1.11 -4.70 -9.42
N ALA A 38 1.82 -5.66 -8.83
CA ALA A 38 3.02 -6.25 -9.41
C ALA A 38 2.71 -6.99 -10.71
N LEU A 39 1.61 -7.75 -10.77
CA LEU A 39 1.18 -8.44 -11.98
C LEU A 39 0.82 -7.44 -13.09
N LEU A 40 0.01 -6.42 -12.77
CA LEU A 40 -0.41 -5.42 -13.75
C LEU A 40 0.77 -4.62 -14.31
N VAL A 41 1.69 -4.19 -13.44
CA VAL A 41 2.88 -3.44 -13.83
C VAL A 41 3.84 -4.32 -14.65
N PHE A 42 4.01 -5.59 -14.30
CA PHE A 42 4.78 -6.55 -15.10
C PHE A 42 4.19 -6.72 -16.52
N LEU A 43 2.88 -6.97 -16.61
CA LEU A 43 2.19 -7.16 -17.89
C LEU A 43 2.19 -5.89 -18.73
N ALA A 44 1.97 -4.73 -18.12
CA ALA A 44 2.07 -3.44 -18.80
C ALA A 44 3.48 -3.20 -19.34
N ALA A 45 4.52 -3.41 -18.52
CA ALA A 45 5.91 -3.26 -18.93
C ALA A 45 6.28 -4.18 -20.11
N ARG A 46 5.71 -5.39 -20.15
CA ARG A 46 5.95 -6.37 -21.20
C ARG A 46 5.18 -6.07 -22.49
N LEU A 47 3.89 -5.75 -22.39
CA LEU A 47 2.96 -5.73 -23.52
C LEU A 47 2.69 -4.31 -24.05
N LYS A 48 2.47 -3.34 -23.15
CA LYS A 48 2.10 -1.96 -23.49
C LYS A 48 2.74 -0.98 -22.48
N PRO A 49 4.05 -0.68 -22.61
CA PRO A 49 4.79 0.09 -21.60
C PRO A 49 4.24 1.49 -21.32
N LEU A 50 3.50 2.07 -22.29
CA LEU A 50 2.83 3.36 -22.08
C LEU A 50 1.81 3.31 -20.92
N LEU A 51 1.23 2.14 -20.62
CA LEU A 51 0.32 1.99 -19.47
C LEU A 51 1.04 2.18 -18.13
N LEU A 52 2.37 2.07 -18.08
CA LEU A 52 3.13 2.31 -16.84
C LEU A 52 2.99 3.75 -16.34
N PHE A 53 2.82 4.73 -17.24
CA PHE A 53 2.57 6.12 -16.86
C PHE A 53 1.27 6.32 -16.09
N ILE A 54 0.33 5.37 -16.16
CA ILE A 54 -0.94 5.41 -15.43
C ILE A 54 -0.86 4.48 -14.23
N LEU A 55 -0.43 3.23 -14.43
CA LEU A 55 -0.46 2.21 -13.40
C LEU A 55 0.52 2.48 -12.27
N VAL A 56 1.76 2.90 -12.57
CA VAL A 56 2.77 3.13 -11.52
C VAL A 56 2.36 4.29 -10.61
N PRO A 57 1.92 5.46 -11.12
CA PRO A 57 1.40 6.51 -10.24
C PRO A 57 0.14 6.10 -9.48
N ALA A 58 -0.81 5.41 -10.11
CA ALA A 58 -2.05 5.01 -9.43
C ALA A 58 -1.79 4.08 -8.24
N ILE A 59 -0.96 3.04 -8.43
CA ILE A 59 -0.56 2.12 -7.36
C ILE A 59 0.37 2.83 -6.36
N GLY A 60 1.24 3.71 -6.86
CA GLY A 60 2.16 4.49 -6.05
C GLY A 60 1.44 5.41 -5.07
N LEU A 61 0.35 6.07 -5.49
CA LEU A 61 -0.46 6.93 -4.61
C LEU A 61 -1.10 6.14 -3.46
N PHE A 62 -1.57 4.92 -3.73
CA PHE A 62 -2.10 4.04 -2.68
C PHE A 62 -1.01 3.74 -1.63
N PHE A 63 0.16 3.25 -2.07
CA PHE A 63 1.25 2.92 -1.14
C PHE A 63 1.87 4.14 -0.47
N PHE A 64 1.86 5.30 -1.14
CA PHE A 64 2.29 6.55 -0.54
C PHE A 64 1.41 6.93 0.66
N GLY A 65 0.09 6.90 0.50
CA GLY A 65 -0.84 7.16 1.61
C GLY A 65 -0.69 6.13 2.74
N HIS A 66 -0.62 4.86 2.39
CA HIS A 66 -0.41 3.77 3.36
C HIS A 66 0.89 3.93 4.16
N LEU A 67 2.01 4.20 3.48
CA LEU A 67 3.30 4.37 4.14
C LEU A 67 3.42 5.70 4.88
N SER A 68 2.68 6.74 4.50
CA SER A 68 2.68 8.00 5.26
C SER A 68 2.09 7.83 6.65
N GLU A 69 1.05 7.02 6.82
CA GLU A 69 0.51 6.66 8.14
C GLU A 69 1.51 5.77 8.91
N LEU A 70 2.16 4.83 8.23
CA LEU A 70 3.11 3.91 8.86
C LEU A 70 4.38 4.61 9.38
N ILE A 71 4.79 5.70 8.74
CA ILE A 71 5.97 6.50 9.13
C ILE A 71 5.59 7.58 10.16
N ASP A 72 4.30 7.85 10.35
CA ASP A 72 3.85 8.81 11.34
C ASP A 72 4.37 8.41 12.74
N PRO A 73 4.98 9.34 13.51
CA PRO A 73 5.59 9.04 14.81
C PRO A 73 4.62 8.52 15.87
N TYR A 74 3.31 8.71 15.69
CA TYR A 74 2.27 8.29 16.63
C TYR A 74 1.49 7.09 16.10
N VAL A 75 1.10 7.12 14.83
CA VAL A 75 0.28 6.06 14.21
C VAL A 75 1.14 4.83 13.90
N GLY A 76 2.33 5.00 13.32
CA GLY A 76 3.22 3.91 12.93
C GLY A 76 3.58 2.94 14.07
N PRO A 77 4.06 3.44 15.24
CA PRO A 77 4.33 2.59 16.40
C PRO A 77 3.08 1.87 16.92
N ALA A 78 1.91 2.52 16.87
CA ALA A 78 0.66 1.91 17.32
C ALA A 78 0.20 0.80 16.35
N MET A 79 0.26 1.03 15.04
CA MET A 79 0.03 -0.01 14.02
C MET A 79 0.97 -1.20 14.23
N ALA A 80 2.25 -0.96 14.51
CA ALA A 80 3.24 -2.01 14.73
C ALA A 80 3.01 -2.79 16.04
N ALA A 81 2.51 -2.13 17.09
CA ALA A 81 2.16 -2.76 18.35
C ALA A 81 0.90 -3.64 18.23
N GLU A 82 -0.05 -3.22 17.39
CA GLU A 82 -1.34 -3.89 17.22
C GLU A 82 -1.31 -4.98 16.14
N ALA A 83 -0.83 -4.66 14.93
CA ALA A 83 -0.76 -5.59 13.79
C ALA A 83 0.56 -6.37 13.69
N GLY A 84 1.58 -5.96 14.46
CA GLY A 84 2.87 -6.63 14.54
C GLY A 84 3.88 -6.22 13.46
N GLN A 85 5.15 -6.59 13.68
CA GLN A 85 6.27 -6.24 12.80
C GLN A 85 6.19 -6.88 11.40
N PHE A 86 5.51 -8.02 11.27
CA PHE A 86 5.31 -8.65 9.96
C PHE A 86 4.46 -7.76 9.03
N TYR A 87 3.44 -7.10 9.58
CA TYR A 87 2.62 -6.14 8.84
C TYR A 87 3.46 -4.96 8.32
N VAL A 88 4.32 -4.41 9.18
CA VAL A 88 5.25 -3.33 8.83
C VAL A 88 6.16 -3.76 7.68
N PHE A 89 6.77 -4.95 7.79
CA PHE A 89 7.63 -5.49 6.74
C PHE A 89 6.90 -5.64 5.40
N ILE A 90 5.70 -6.23 5.40
CA ILE A 90 4.90 -6.42 4.18
C ILE A 90 4.49 -5.09 3.56
N SER A 91 4.15 -4.09 4.39
CA SER A 91 3.79 -2.75 3.92
C SER A 91 4.91 -2.09 3.11
N TRP A 92 6.17 -2.34 3.47
CA TRP A 92 7.34 -1.89 2.71
C TRP A 92 7.70 -2.80 1.52
N ALA A 93 7.58 -4.12 1.70
CA ALA A 93 7.94 -5.09 0.67
C ALA A 93 6.99 -5.06 -0.54
N ALA A 94 5.69 -4.82 -0.31
CA ALA A 94 4.67 -4.80 -1.36
C ALA A 94 4.96 -3.76 -2.48
N PRO A 95 5.17 -2.46 -2.21
CA PRO A 95 5.49 -1.50 -3.27
C PRO A 95 6.84 -1.79 -3.95
N ALA A 96 7.85 -2.26 -3.20
CA ALA A 96 9.12 -2.65 -3.78
C ALA A 96 8.96 -3.78 -4.81
N MET A 97 8.13 -4.79 -4.49
CA MET A 97 7.80 -5.89 -5.40
C MET A 97 7.12 -5.39 -6.69
N VAL A 98 6.24 -4.38 -6.62
CA VAL A 98 5.62 -3.76 -7.81
C VAL A 98 6.67 -3.14 -8.73
N LEU A 99 7.65 -2.43 -8.17
CA LEU A 99 8.70 -1.80 -8.96
C LEU A 99 9.64 -2.85 -9.59
N VAL A 100 10.02 -3.86 -8.83
CA VAL A 100 10.85 -4.98 -9.30
C VAL A 100 10.16 -5.71 -10.45
N SER A 101 8.87 -6.01 -10.33
CA SER A 101 8.12 -6.71 -11.38
C SER A 101 8.04 -5.89 -12.68
N GLY A 102 7.88 -4.57 -12.58
CA GLY A 102 7.96 -3.66 -13.74
C GLY A 102 9.32 -3.69 -14.42
N GLY A 103 10.40 -3.64 -13.62
CA GLY A 103 11.77 -3.76 -14.12
C GLY A 103 12.02 -5.08 -14.85
N VAL A 104 11.58 -6.20 -14.27
CA VAL A 104 11.69 -7.53 -14.89
C VAL A 104 10.88 -7.61 -16.18
N GLY A 105 9.63 -7.13 -16.18
CA GLY A 105 8.78 -7.11 -17.37
C GLY A 105 9.40 -6.31 -18.52
N PHE A 106 10.01 -5.17 -18.22
CA PHE A 106 10.70 -4.34 -19.20
C PHE A 106 12.00 -4.97 -19.71
N ALA A 107 12.77 -5.62 -18.83
CA ALA A 107 13.98 -6.34 -19.21
C ALA A 107 13.68 -7.49 -20.18
N ILE A 108 12.61 -8.26 -19.93
CA ILE A 108 12.15 -9.33 -20.82
C ILE A 108 11.72 -8.77 -22.17
N ARG A 109 10.94 -7.68 -22.19
CA ARG A 109 10.54 -7.01 -23.44
C ARG A 109 11.75 -6.60 -24.28
N ARG A 110 12.76 -5.98 -23.66
CA ARG A 110 13.98 -5.54 -24.37
C ARG A 110 14.74 -6.71 -25.01
N ARG A 111 14.81 -7.86 -24.35
CA ARG A 111 15.43 -9.08 -24.90
C ARG A 111 14.69 -9.57 -26.16
N ASN A 112 13.36 -9.57 -26.13
CA ASN A 112 12.54 -10.03 -27.26
C ASN A 112 12.59 -9.08 -28.46
N VAL A 113 12.65 -7.76 -28.23
CA VAL A 113 12.80 -6.79 -29.33
C VAL A 113 14.16 -6.94 -30.02
N LYS A 114 15.24 -7.12 -29.25
CA LYS A 114 16.60 -7.31 -29.81
C LYS A 114 16.77 -8.63 -30.59
N ALA A 115 16.02 -9.67 -30.26
CA ALA A 115 16.09 -10.95 -30.96
C ALA A 115 15.40 -10.94 -32.34
N ASN A 116 14.52 -9.96 -32.58
CA ASN A 116 13.73 -9.85 -33.82
C ASN A 116 14.26 -8.80 -34.81
N THR A 117 15.35 -8.11 -34.46
CA THR A 117 16.08 -7.15 -35.31
C THR A 117 17.42 -7.73 -35.71
#